data_AF-A0A5E4G503-F1
#
_entry.id   AF-A0A5E4G503-F1
#
_cell.length_a   1.000
_cell.length_b   1.000
_cell.length_c   1.000
_cell.angle_alpha   90.00
_cell.angle_beta   90.00
_cell.angle_gamma   90.00
#
_symmetry.space_group_name_H-M   'P 1'
#
loop_
_entity.id
_entity.type
_entity.pdbx_description
1 polymer ?
#
loop_
_entity_poly.entity_id
_entity_poly.type
_entity_poly.pdbx_seq_one_letter_code
_entity_poly.pdbx_strand_id
1 'polypeptide(L)'
;MPVSTGAVVVKVLNSRNYVDWSVLVKTYLLAQDGEEEAADKFKAWRKKNATALHTIQISCGQEAFSLIKNTTSAKRAWDTLAEQFKPKPSKSPVQILNLIKQLPGIAWELIQFCPQLVFTKDQYGEFPMQGFMPSAFLSGTRLKF
;
A
#
# COMPACT_ATOMS: atom_id res chain seq x y z
N MET A 1 28.00 27.00 3.51
CA MET A 1 27.91 26.24 2.24
C MET A 1 26.79 25.22 2.40
N PRO A 2 25.68 25.26 1.65
CA PRO A 2 24.75 24.13 1.69
C PRO A 2 25.43 22.95 0.99
N VAL A 3 25.57 21.85 1.73
CA VAL A 3 26.00 20.55 1.20
C VAL A 3 25.10 20.22 0.02
N SER A 4 25.70 20.07 -1.16
CA SER A 4 25.05 19.45 -2.31
C SER A 4 24.67 18.04 -1.88
N THR A 5 23.39 17.85 -1.56
CA THR A 5 22.83 16.55 -1.22
C THR A 5 23.00 15.70 -2.47
N GLY A 6 24.06 14.89 -2.47
CA GLY A 6 24.41 14.02 -3.57
C GLY A 6 23.17 13.25 -3.98
N ALA A 7 22.91 13.25 -5.29
CA ALA A 7 21.81 12.52 -5.89
C ALA A 7 21.85 11.07 -5.41
N VAL A 8 21.05 10.75 -4.39
CA VAL A 8 20.79 9.37 -3.99
C VAL A 8 20.11 8.79 -5.21
N VAL A 9 20.82 7.93 -5.94
CA VAL A 9 20.29 7.26 -7.13
C VAL A 9 19.17 6.35 -6.63
N VAL A 10 17.96 6.87 -6.64
CA VAL A 10 16.75 6.06 -6.50
C VAL A 10 16.75 5.11 -7.69
N LYS A 11 16.85 3.80 -7.41
CA LYS A 11 16.83 2.72 -8.41
C LYS A 11 15.70 2.98 -9.40
N VAL A 12 15.97 3.01 -10.71
CA VAL A 12 14.94 3.33 -11.72
C VAL A 12 13.81 2.28 -11.69
N LEU A 13 12.55 2.73 -11.70
CA LEU A 13 11.38 1.85 -11.77
C LEU A 13 11.37 1.03 -13.07
N ASN A 14 10.98 -0.23 -12.95
CA ASN A 14 10.69 -1.14 -14.05
C ASN A 14 9.59 -2.13 -13.64
N SER A 15 9.19 -3.00 -14.57
CA SER A 15 8.12 -3.99 -14.39
C SER A 15 8.34 -5.02 -13.27
N ARG A 16 9.55 -5.14 -12.72
CA ARG A 16 9.90 -6.18 -11.73
C ARG A 16 10.24 -5.64 -10.35
N ASN A 17 10.51 -4.34 -10.21
CA ASN A 17 11.10 -3.79 -8.99
C ASN A 17 10.20 -2.78 -8.26
N TYR A 18 8.90 -2.71 -8.59
CA TYR A 18 7.98 -1.73 -8.01
C TYR A 18 8.04 -1.70 -6.47
N VAL A 19 8.11 -2.87 -5.81
CA VAL A 19 8.16 -2.95 -4.35
C VAL A 19 9.41 -2.26 -3.81
N ASP A 20 10.61 -2.66 -4.26
CA ASP A 20 11.88 -2.06 -3.86
C ASP A 20 11.91 -0.54 -4.15
N TRP A 21 11.54 -0.16 -5.37
CA TRP A 21 11.49 1.24 -5.80
C TRP A 21 10.58 2.07 -4.89
N SER A 22 9.39 1.54 -4.58
CA SER A 22 8.41 2.25 -3.77
C SER A 22 8.89 2.50 -2.35
N VAL A 23 9.66 1.57 -1.78
CA VAL A 23 10.28 1.73 -0.45
C VAL A 23 11.33 2.83 -0.51
N LEU A 24 12.24 2.80 -1.49
CA LEU A 24 13.28 3.81 -1.63
C LEU A 24 12.73 5.22 -1.82
N VAL A 25 11.74 5.39 -2.71
CA VAL A 25 11.11 6.71 -2.92
C VAL A 25 10.41 7.20 -1.66
N LYS A 26 9.66 6.34 -0.96
CA LYS A 26 9.00 6.74 0.29
C LYS A 26 10.01 7.18 1.35
N THR A 27 11.07 6.40 1.55
CA THR A 27 12.12 6.72 2.52
C THR A 27 12.82 8.03 2.17
N TYR A 28 13.11 8.27 0.90
CA TYR A 28 13.70 9.53 0.45
C TYR A 28 12.78 10.73 0.72
N LEU A 29 11.49 10.62 0.38
CA LEU A 29 10.52 11.69 0.62
C LEU A 29 10.31 11.97 2.11
N LEU A 30 10.31 10.94 2.95
CA LEU A 30 10.24 11.08 4.41
C LEU A 30 11.49 11.76 4.97
N ALA A 31 12.68 11.42 4.48
CA ALA A 31 13.94 12.06 4.89
C ALA A 31 14.01 13.55 4.48
N GLN A 32 13.34 13.91 3.39
CA GLN A 32 13.26 15.29 2.92
C GLN A 32 12.21 16.13 3.67
N ASP A 33 11.32 15.50 4.43
CA ASP A 33 10.22 16.15 5.16
C ASP A 33 10.66 16.80 6.50
N GLY A 34 11.93 17.17 6.61
CA GLY A 34 12.50 17.88 7.77
C GLY A 34 11.75 19.17 8.08
N GLU A 35 11.69 19.50 9.38
CA GLU A 35 10.86 20.51 10.05
C GLU A 35 10.88 21.90 9.37
N GLU A 36 10.04 22.10 8.34
CA GLU A 36 9.70 23.43 7.82
C GLU A 36 8.36 23.85 8.45
N GLU A 37 8.41 24.51 9.61
CA GLU A 37 7.26 25.26 10.16
C GLU A 37 6.97 26.47 9.26
N ALA A 38 6.39 26.20 8.09
CA ALA A 38 5.91 27.25 7.23
C ALA A 38 4.64 27.86 7.84
N ALA A 39 4.65 29.17 8.07
CA ALA A 39 3.47 29.95 8.47
C ALA A 39 2.27 29.75 7.51
N ASP A 40 2.53 29.34 6.27
CA ASP A 40 1.54 28.99 5.25
C ASP A 40 1.60 27.49 4.91
N LYS A 41 0.71 26.73 5.55
CA LYS A 41 0.54 25.28 5.36
C LYS A 41 0.25 24.90 3.90
N PHE A 42 -0.44 25.75 3.13
CA PHE A 42 -0.77 25.47 1.74
C PHE A 42 0.46 25.61 0.83
N LYS A 43 1.29 26.63 1.07
CA LYS A 43 2.57 26.80 0.37
C LYS A 43 3.53 25.64 0.66
N ALA A 44 3.65 25.22 1.92
CA ALA A 44 4.43 24.04 2.28
C ALA A 44 3.92 22.78 1.59
N TRP A 45 2.60 22.55 1.60
CA TRP A 45 2.00 21.41 0.91
C TRP A 45 2.29 21.43 -0.60
N ARG A 46 2.17 22.58 -1.28
CA ARG A 46 2.50 22.69 -2.72
C ARG A 46 3.97 22.38 -3.00
N LYS A 47 4.89 22.87 -2.17
CA LYS A 47 6.34 22.60 -2.29
C LYS A 47 6.64 21.10 -2.10
N LYS A 48 6.03 20.46 -1.09
CA LYS A 48 6.15 19.02 -0.84
C LYS A 48 5.59 18.18 -2.00
N ASN A 49 4.40 18.53 -2.50
CA ASN A 49 3.82 17.85 -3.66
C ASN A 49 4.69 18.00 -4.92
N ALA A 50 5.22 19.19 -5.20
CA ALA A 50 6.11 19.41 -6.34
C ALA A 50 7.41 18.60 -6.23
N THR A 51 8.01 18.56 -5.03
CA THR A 51 9.22 17.79 -4.74
C THR A 51 8.98 16.28 -4.90
N ALA A 52 7.86 15.79 -4.36
CA ALA A 52 7.47 14.40 -4.50
C ALA A 52 7.22 14.01 -5.96
N LEU A 53 6.51 14.86 -6.72
CA LEU A 53 6.25 14.63 -8.13
C LEU A 53 7.55 14.59 -8.95
N HIS A 54 8.45 15.55 -8.73
CA HIS A 54 9.73 15.60 -9.41
C HIS A 54 10.56 14.35 -9.13
N THR A 55 10.63 13.93 -7.86
CA THR A 55 11.34 12.71 -7.44
C THR A 55 10.78 11.46 -8.11
N ILE A 56 9.46 11.34 -8.22
CA ILE A 56 8.81 10.24 -8.93
C ILE A 56 9.19 10.29 -10.42
N GLN A 57 9.10 11.46 -11.06
CA GLN A 57 9.37 11.61 -12.50
C GLN A 57 10.81 11.27 -12.88
N ILE A 58 11.80 11.67 -12.08
CA ILE A 58 13.22 11.36 -12.38
C ILE A 58 13.58 9.89 -12.11
N SER A 59 12.85 9.22 -11.21
CA SER A 59 13.14 7.85 -10.81
C SER A 59 12.28 6.79 -11.50
N CYS A 60 11.22 7.18 -12.22
CA CYS A 60 10.29 6.20 -12.78
C CYS A 60 10.72 5.60 -14.13
N GLY A 61 11.71 6.18 -14.81
CA GLY A 61 12.13 5.72 -16.14
C GLY A 61 11.15 6.10 -17.26
N GLN A 62 11.54 5.93 -18.52
CA GLN A 62 10.85 6.54 -19.67
C GLN A 62 9.42 6.04 -19.90
N GLU A 63 9.20 4.73 -19.77
CA GLU A 63 7.89 4.10 -19.97
C GLU A 63 6.88 4.62 -18.93
N ALA A 64 7.25 4.56 -17.65
CA ALA A 64 6.43 5.05 -16.55
C ALA A 64 6.24 6.57 -16.59
N PHE A 65 7.29 7.32 -16.97
CA PHE A 65 7.22 8.77 -17.12
C PHE A 65 6.17 9.17 -18.16
N SER A 66 6.09 8.43 -19.27
CA SER A 66 5.10 8.69 -20.34
C SER A 66 3.65 8.60 -19.84
N LEU A 67 3.38 7.78 -18.83
CA LEU A 67 2.07 7.62 -18.20
C LEU A 67 1.71 8.80 -17.27
N ILE A 68 2.71 9.39 -16.61
CA ILE A 68 2.49 10.40 -15.56
C ILE A 68 2.89 11.82 -15.95
N LYS A 69 3.49 12.05 -17.14
CA LYS A 69 4.07 13.34 -17.57
C LYS A 69 3.11 14.55 -17.50
N ASN A 70 1.81 14.31 -17.64
CA ASN A 70 0.78 15.36 -17.60
C ASN A 70 0.18 15.57 -16.20
N THR A 71 0.66 14.85 -15.20
CA THR A 71 0.12 14.89 -13.85
C THR A 71 0.75 16.01 -13.04
N THR A 72 -0.05 16.77 -12.30
CA THR A 72 0.40 17.86 -11.42
C THR A 72 0.41 17.48 -9.93
N SER A 73 -0.09 16.29 -9.59
CA SER A 73 -0.16 15.75 -8.23
C SER A 73 0.72 14.51 -8.09
N ALA A 74 1.62 14.54 -7.11
CA ALA A 74 2.46 13.39 -6.78
C ALA A 74 1.62 12.16 -6.43
N LYS A 75 0.51 12.35 -5.72
CA LYS A 75 -0.43 11.27 -5.37
C LYS A 75 -1.03 10.61 -6.62
N ARG A 76 -1.55 11.41 -7.56
CA ARG A 76 -2.12 10.86 -8.80
C ARG A 76 -1.07 10.09 -9.60
N ALA A 77 0.15 10.63 -9.70
CA ALA A 77 1.24 9.96 -10.39
C ALA A 77 1.56 8.62 -9.71
N TRP A 78 1.67 8.62 -8.38
CA TRP A 78 1.91 7.42 -7.58
C TRP A 78 0.83 6.35 -7.78
N ASP A 79 -0.44 6.75 -7.73
CA ASP A 79 -1.59 5.85 -7.87
C ASP A 79 -1.62 5.22 -9.27
N THR A 80 -1.35 6.00 -10.34
CA THR A 80 -1.24 5.48 -11.70
C THR A 80 -0.10 4.46 -11.83
N LEU A 81 1.07 4.73 -11.25
CA LEU A 81 2.17 3.76 -11.26
C LEU A 81 1.84 2.52 -10.44
N ALA A 82 1.14 2.68 -9.31
CA ALA A 82 0.70 1.56 -8.49
C ALA A 82 -0.24 0.64 -9.27
N GLU A 83 -1.17 1.18 -10.04
CA GLU A 83 -2.12 0.40 -10.84
C GLU A 83 -1.42 -0.41 -11.95
N GLN A 84 -0.39 0.18 -12.57
CA GLN A 84 0.31 -0.43 -13.71
C GLN A 84 1.41 -1.42 -13.29
N PHE A 85 2.15 -1.11 -12.23
CA PHE A 85 3.39 -1.81 -11.88
C PHE A 85 3.31 -2.64 -10.58
N LYS A 86 2.25 -2.49 -9.76
CA LYS A 86 2.10 -3.40 -8.61
C LYS A 86 1.82 -4.82 -9.11
N PRO A 87 2.46 -5.84 -8.53
CA PRO A 87 2.09 -7.22 -8.78
C PRO A 87 0.61 -7.41 -8.45
N LYS A 88 -0.18 -7.84 -9.43
CA LYS A 88 -1.55 -8.28 -9.17
C LYS A 88 -1.47 -9.60 -8.42
N PRO A 89 -2.30 -9.81 -7.37
CA PRO A 89 -2.35 -11.12 -6.73
C PRO A 89 -2.68 -12.17 -7.79
N SER A 90 -1.79 -13.15 -7.95
CA SER A 90 -1.89 -14.19 -8.98
C SER A 90 -3.08 -15.13 -8.78
N LYS A 91 -3.65 -15.11 -7.58
CA LYS A 91 -4.85 -15.84 -7.20
C LYS A 91 -5.93 -14.84 -6.85
N SER A 92 -7.13 -15.04 -7.38
CA SER A 92 -8.28 -14.24 -6.96
C SER A 92 -8.56 -14.48 -5.47
N PRO A 93 -9.22 -13.55 -4.76
CA PRO A 93 -9.63 -13.76 -3.37
C PRO A 93 -10.38 -15.10 -3.20
N VAL A 94 -11.19 -15.50 -4.18
CA VAL A 94 -11.90 -16.78 -4.21
C VAL A 94 -10.94 -17.98 -4.25
N GLN A 95 -9.89 -17.92 -5.05
CA GLN A 95 -8.87 -18.98 -5.13
C GLN A 95 -8.01 -19.06 -3.87
N ILE A 96 -7.70 -17.91 -3.26
CA ILE A 96 -7.00 -17.85 -1.98
C ILE A 96 -7.86 -18.47 -0.88
N LEU A 97 -9.14 -18.08 -0.79
CA LEU A 97 -10.09 -18.67 0.15
C LEU A 97 -10.29 -20.17 -0.08
N ASN A 98 -10.38 -20.62 -1.33
CA ASN A 98 -10.50 -22.05 -1.64
C ASN A 98 -9.25 -22.84 -1.23
N LEU A 99 -8.05 -22.25 -1.39
CA LEU A 99 -6.80 -22.87 -0.94
C LEU A 99 -6.71 -22.90 0.60
N ILE A 100 -7.17 -21.86 1.28
CA ILE A 100 -7.25 -21.80 2.75
C ILE A 100 -8.24 -22.86 3.27
N LYS A 101 -9.39 -23.05 2.60
CA LYS A 101 -10.36 -24.11 2.92
C LYS A 101 -9.77 -25.53 2.81
N GLN A 102 -8.76 -25.73 1.97
CA GLN A 102 -8.08 -27.01 1.78
C GLN A 102 -6.91 -27.25 2.74
N LEU A 103 -6.57 -26.29 3.61
CA LEU A 103 -5.46 -26.39 4.56
C LEU A 103 -5.98 -26.33 6.01
N PRO A 104 -6.51 -27.45 6.55
CA PRO A 104 -7.15 -27.48 7.86
C PRO A 104 -6.21 -27.17 9.04
N GLY A 105 -4.88 -27.20 8.84
CA GLY A 105 -3.90 -26.89 9.90
C GLY A 105 -3.38 -25.45 9.91
N ILE A 106 -3.25 -24.81 8.75
CA ILE A 106 -2.57 -23.50 8.62
C ILE A 106 -3.55 -22.33 8.82
N ALA A 107 -4.85 -22.57 8.63
CA ALA A 107 -5.88 -21.54 8.75
C ALA A 107 -5.85 -20.82 10.10
N TRP A 108 -5.56 -21.52 11.21
CA TRP A 108 -5.50 -20.90 12.54
C TRP A 108 -4.27 -20.02 12.76
N GLU A 109 -3.09 -20.46 12.27
CA GLU A 109 -1.85 -19.67 12.38
C GLU A 109 -1.92 -18.38 11.55
N LEU A 110 -2.50 -18.45 10.35
CA LEU A 110 -2.67 -17.26 9.49
C LEU A 110 -3.70 -16.26 10.02
N ILE A 111 -4.73 -16.72 10.74
CA ILE A 111 -5.68 -15.83 11.43
C ILE A 111 -4.96 -15.02 12.52
N GLN A 112 -3.96 -15.60 13.21
CA GLN A 112 -3.17 -14.87 14.21
C GLN A 112 -2.26 -13.82 13.58
N PHE A 113 -1.67 -14.09 12.41
CA PHE A 113 -0.83 -13.12 11.71
C PHE A 113 -1.62 -12.02 10.99
N CYS A 114 -2.84 -12.32 10.52
CA CYS A 114 -3.68 -11.40 9.76
C CYS A 114 -5.16 -11.45 10.19
N PRO A 115 -5.52 -10.84 11.34
CA PRO A 115 -6.89 -10.89 11.88
C PRO A 115 -7.94 -10.26 10.97
N GLN A 116 -7.52 -9.39 10.04
CA GLN A 116 -8.42 -8.77 9.06
C GLN A 116 -9.03 -9.78 8.07
N LEU A 117 -8.42 -10.96 7.88
CA LEU A 117 -8.95 -12.00 6.99
C LEU A 117 -10.27 -12.62 7.51
N VAL A 118 -10.51 -12.57 8.82
CA VAL A 118 -11.77 -13.05 9.42
C VAL A 118 -12.95 -12.19 8.98
N PHE A 119 -12.71 -10.91 8.69
CA PHE A 119 -13.75 -9.92 8.40
C PHE A 119 -13.95 -9.68 6.89
N THR A 120 -13.26 -10.41 6.02
CA THR A 120 -13.47 -10.25 4.57
C THR A 120 -14.72 -11.01 4.16
N LYS A 121 -15.78 -10.26 3.81
CA LYS A 121 -16.99 -10.80 3.21
C LYS A 121 -16.69 -11.36 1.83
N ASP A 122 -17.28 -12.50 1.52
CA ASP A 122 -17.28 -13.03 0.16
C ASP A 122 -18.22 -12.23 -0.74
N GLN A 123 -18.32 -12.63 -2.01
CA GLN A 123 -19.14 -11.97 -3.02
C GLN A 123 -20.67 -12.03 -2.72
N TYR A 124 -21.09 -12.83 -1.74
CA TYR A 124 -22.46 -12.94 -1.25
C TYR A 124 -22.68 -12.15 0.05
N GLY A 125 -21.64 -11.48 0.55
CA GLY A 125 -21.69 -10.73 1.80
C GLY A 125 -21.48 -11.59 3.05
N GLU A 126 -21.17 -12.87 2.89
CA GLU A 126 -21.02 -13.84 3.98
C GLU A 126 -19.57 -13.90 4.45
N PHE A 127 -19.36 -14.14 5.75
CA PHE A 127 -18.02 -14.35 6.28
C PHE A 127 -17.64 -15.83 6.13
N PRO A 128 -16.66 -16.19 5.29
CA PRO A 128 -16.34 -17.58 5.01
C PRO A 128 -15.80 -18.35 6.24
N MET A 129 -15.40 -17.64 7.29
CA MET A 129 -14.92 -18.18 8.58
C MET A 129 -16.00 -18.21 9.67
N GLN A 130 -17.26 -17.83 9.39
CA GLN A 130 -18.34 -17.75 10.40
C GLN A 130 -18.53 -19.09 11.16
N GLY A 131 -18.44 -20.23 10.45
CA GLY A 131 -18.56 -21.57 11.06
C GLY A 131 -17.34 -22.03 11.87
N PHE A 132 -16.23 -21.28 11.82
CA PHE A 132 -14.99 -21.54 12.55
C PHE A 132 -14.73 -20.51 13.67
N MET A 133 -15.56 -19.48 13.80
CA MET A 133 -15.43 -18.52 14.91
C MET A 133 -15.87 -19.19 16.21
N PRO A 134 -15.02 -19.26 17.24
CA PRO A 134 -15.49 -19.51 18.59
C PRO A 134 -16.51 -18.43 18.93
N SER A 135 -17.65 -18.83 19.51
CA SER A 135 -18.64 -17.91 20.06
C SER A 135 -17.95 -16.74 20.76
N ALA A 136 -18.24 -15.50 20.34
CA ALA A 136 -17.71 -14.30 20.99
C ALA A 136 -18.18 -14.15 22.45
N PHE A 137 -19.11 -15.01 22.89
CA PHE A 137 -19.47 -15.14 24.29
C PHE A 137 -18.56 -16.18 24.95
N LEU A 138 -17.57 -15.69 25.69
CA LEU A 138 -17.08 -16.41 26.87
C LEU A 138 -18.28 -16.48 27.85
N SER A 139 -18.79 -17.69 28.07
CA SER A 139 -19.77 -18.01 29.13
C SER A 139 -21.19 -17.45 28.99
N GLY A 140 -22.09 -18.31 28.50
CA GLY A 140 -23.19 -18.79 29.34
C GLY A 140 -24.30 -17.85 29.78
N THR A 141 -24.57 -16.71 29.12
CA THR A 141 -25.74 -15.88 29.49
C THR A 141 -26.63 -15.55 28.31
N ARG A 142 -27.92 -15.90 28.43
CA ARG A 142 -28.97 -15.73 27.44
C ARG A 142 -29.50 -14.30 27.51
N LEU A 143 -29.28 -13.49 26.47
CA LEU A 143 -29.91 -12.19 26.33
C LEU A 143 -31.42 -12.37 26.11
N LYS A 144 -32.23 -11.79 27.01
CA LYS A 144 -33.67 -11.61 26.82
C LYS A 144 -33.91 -10.25 26.18
N PHE A 145 -34.78 -10.23 25.17
CA PHE A 145 -35.37 -9.02 24.61
C PHE A 145 -36.35 -8.40 25.61
#